data_AF-A0A382NIX7-F1
#
_entry.id   AF-A0A382NIX7-F1
#
_cell.length_a   1.000
_cell.length_b   1.000
_cell.length_c   1.000
_cell.angle_alpha   90.00
_cell.angle_beta   90.00
_cell.angle_gamma   90.00
#
_symmetry.space_group_name_H-M   'P 1'
#
loop_
_entity.id
_entity.type
_entity.pdbx_description
1 polymer ?
#
loop_
_entity_poly.entity_id
_entity_poly.type
_entity_poly.pdbx_seq_one_letter_code
_entity_poly.pdbx_strand_id
1 'polypeptide(L)'
;LKGELKNDQKEGTWEFYYDNGQLQAVEKYSGGRPVGVWKYYGEDGSLLKRVDKLMDDSSGSITPDSLDDHHWDCKMDYGFCYTEFIDTVSHS
;
A
#
# COMPACT_ATOMS: atom_id res chain seq x y z
N LEU A 1 9.65 -4.45 24.76
CA LEU A 1 8.84 -5.01 23.65
C LEU A 1 7.39 -5.02 24.08
N LYS A 2 6.48 -4.53 23.23
CA LYS A 2 5.04 -4.56 23.45
C LYS A 2 4.36 -5.01 22.16
N GLY A 3 3.44 -5.96 22.23
CA GLY A 3 2.73 -6.47 21.07
C GLY A 3 1.75 -7.57 21.45
N GLU A 4 0.87 -7.92 20.52
CA GLU A 4 -0.16 -8.94 20.71
C GLU A 4 0.22 -10.24 20.00
N LEU A 5 0.04 -11.36 20.68
CA LEU A 5 0.21 -12.69 20.11
C LEU A 5 -1.17 -13.31 19.92
N LYS A 6 -1.46 -13.74 18.69
CA LYS A 6 -2.70 -14.44 18.34
C LYS A 6 -2.34 -15.80 17.76
N ASN A 7 -2.85 -16.88 18.37
CA ASN A 7 -2.56 -18.26 17.95
C ASN A 7 -1.06 -18.57 17.85
N ASP A 8 -0.28 -18.19 18.86
CA ASP A 8 1.19 -18.33 18.90
C ASP A 8 1.94 -17.59 17.79
N GLN A 9 1.27 -16.72 17.05
CA GLN A 9 1.84 -15.90 15.99
C GLN A 9 1.76 -14.41 16.35
N LYS A 10 2.75 -13.65 15.88
CA LYS A 10 2.75 -12.19 16.02
C LYS A 10 1.60 -11.61 15.21
N GLU A 11 0.73 -10.86 15.87
CA GLU A 11 -0.43 -10.21 15.27
C GLU A 11 -0.45 -8.73 15.70
N GLY A 12 -0.88 -7.84 14.81
CA GLY A 12 -1.03 -6.43 15.12
C GLY A 12 0.28 -5.65 15.12
N THR A 13 0.30 -4.56 15.88
CA THR A 13 1.45 -3.64 15.93
C THR A 13 2.38 -4.03 17.08
N TRP A 14 3.67 -4.10 16.76
CA TRP A 14 4.75 -4.45 17.65
C TRP A 14 5.66 -3.25 17.86
N GLU A 15 5.79 -2.83 19.11
CA GLU A 15 6.58 -1.68 19.52
C GLU A 15 7.82 -2.17 20.27
N PHE A 16 8.97 -1.78 19.75
CA PHE A 16 10.28 -1.97 20.35
C PHE A 16 10.71 -0.67 20.98
N TYR A 17 11.27 -0.75 22.18
CA TYR A 17 11.74 0.39 22.94
C TYR A 17 13.18 0.13 23.35
N TYR A 18 13.98 1.18 23.36
CA TYR A 18 15.32 1.18 23.93
C TYR A 18 15.26 1.04 25.45
N ASP A 19 16.39 0.72 26.08
CA ASP A 19 16.51 0.64 27.55
C ASP A 19 16.18 1.97 28.25
N ASN A 20 16.30 3.09 27.53
CA ASN A 20 15.91 4.43 27.98
C ASN A 20 14.39 4.68 27.94
N GLY A 21 13.59 3.74 27.44
CA GLY A 21 12.13 3.83 27.29
C GLY A 21 11.65 4.53 26.02
N GLN A 22 12.55 5.04 25.17
CA GLN A 22 12.19 5.66 23.90
C GLN A 22 11.85 4.60 22.85
N LEU A 23 10.99 4.98 21.91
CA LEU A 23 10.57 4.12 20.82
C LEU A 23 11.76 3.86 19.88
N GLN A 24 12.07 2.60 19.66
CA GLN A 24 13.15 2.13 18.80
C GLN A 24 12.62 1.69 17.43
N ALA A 25 11.53 0.93 17.42
CA ALA A 25 10.93 0.47 16.18
C ALA A 25 9.44 0.18 16.35
N VAL A 26 8.69 0.39 15.28
CA VAL A 26 7.29 0.01 15.14
C VAL A 26 7.18 -0.89 13.94
N GLU A 27 6.85 -2.14 14.19
CA GLU A 27 6.65 -3.16 13.17
C GLU A 27 5.19 -3.60 13.22
N LYS A 28 4.63 -4.03 12.10
CA LYS A 28 3.26 -4.55 12.07
C LYS A 28 3.28 -5.93 11.45
N TYR A 29 2.54 -6.84 12.07
CA TYR A 29 2.45 -8.25 11.69
C TYR A 29 0.99 -8.67 11.55
N SER A 30 0.73 -9.61 10.64
CA SER A 30 -0.59 -10.23 10.48
C SER A 30 -0.39 -11.68 10.07
N GLY A 31 -0.95 -12.61 10.83
CA GLY A 31 -0.76 -14.05 10.63
C GLY A 31 0.71 -14.45 10.63
N GLY A 32 1.52 -13.84 11.50
CA GLY A 32 2.96 -14.08 11.59
C GLY A 32 3.80 -13.48 10.46
N ARG A 33 3.19 -12.83 9.46
CA ARG A 33 3.90 -12.18 8.33
C ARG A 33 4.12 -10.69 8.61
N PRO A 34 5.19 -10.07 8.09
CA PRO A 34 5.45 -8.62 8.21
C PRO A 34 4.62 -7.81 7.21
N VAL A 35 3.87 -6.82 7.70
CA VAL A 35 2.82 -6.14 6.92
C VAL A 35 2.72 -4.66 7.27
N GLY A 36 2.20 -3.83 6.37
CA GLY A 36 2.00 -2.40 6.57
C GLY A 36 3.31 -1.60 6.62
N VAL A 37 3.31 -0.51 7.38
CA VAL A 37 4.43 0.44 7.42
C VAL A 37 5.27 0.21 8.67
N TRP A 38 6.54 -0.07 8.47
CA TRP A 38 7.52 -0.23 9.54
C TRP A 38 8.30 1.07 9.71
N LYS A 39 8.52 1.47 10.95
CA LYS A 39 9.23 2.70 11.31
C LYS A 39 10.34 2.38 12.29
N TYR A 40 11.53 2.89 12.03
CA TYR A 40 12.68 2.78 12.91
C TYR A 40 13.08 4.17 13.37
N TYR A 41 13.31 4.29 14.66
CA TYR A 41 13.62 5.53 15.35
C TYR A 41 15.01 5.40 15.99
N GLY A 42 15.72 6.52 16.10
CA GLY A 42 17.00 6.60 16.80
C GLY A 42 16.80 6.80 18.31
N GLU A 43 17.91 6.74 19.07
CA GLU A 43 17.92 7.02 20.51
C GLU A 43 17.57 8.47 20.86
N ASP A 44 17.54 9.35 19.86
CA ASP A 44 17.11 10.74 19.92
C ASP A 44 15.62 10.93 19.59
N GLY A 45 14.92 9.85 19.20
CA GLY A 45 13.52 9.86 18.75
C GLY A 45 13.34 10.26 17.28
N SER A 46 14.42 10.50 16.53
CA SER A 46 14.32 10.84 15.10
C SER A 46 13.94 9.62 14.27
N LEU A 47 13.05 9.81 13.29
CA LEU A 47 12.69 8.74 12.35
C LEU A 47 13.88 8.48 11.41
N LEU A 48 14.57 7.36 11.62
CA LEU A 48 15.71 6.95 10.80
C LEU A 48 15.28 6.31 9.50
N LYS A 49 14.22 5.48 9.56
CA LYS A 49 13.81 4.68 8.41
C LYS A 49 12.33 4.37 8.44
N ARG A 50 11.69 4.50 7.28
CA ARG A 50 10.33 4.03 7.02
C ARG A 50 10.38 2.99 5.92
N VAL A 51 9.78 1.83 6.14
CA VAL A 51 9.73 0.73 5.17
C VAL A 51 8.29 0.32 4.97
N ASP A 52 7.80 0.42 3.74
CA ASP A 52 6.49 -0.10 3.38
C ASP A 52 6.62 -1.60 3.08
N LYS A 53 6.11 -2.43 3.97
CA LYS A 53 5.99 -3.88 3.81
C LYS A 53 4.57 -4.19 3.39
N LEU A 54 4.28 -4.09 2.11
CA LEU A 54 3.04 -4.66 1.59
C LEU A 54 3.14 -6.18 1.73
N MET A 55 2.07 -6.83 2.19
CA MET A 55 2.00 -8.27 2.01
C MET A 55 2.01 -8.48 0.51
N ASP A 56 3.01 -9.17 -0.03
CA ASP A 56 2.83 -9.81 -1.33
C ASP A 56 1.85 -10.95 -1.08
N ASP A 57 0.55 -10.62 -1.09
CA ASP A 57 -0.42 -11.61 -1.48
C ASP A 57 -0.25 -11.73 -3.00
N SER A 58 0.43 -12.77 -3.44
CA SER A 58 0.16 -13.31 -4.76
C SER A 58 -1.27 -13.89 -4.78
N SER A 59 -2.25 -13.00 -4.61
CA SER A 59 -3.62 -12.99 -5.09
C SER A 59 -3.94 -11.59 -5.60
N GLY A 60 -3.04 -11.02 -6.41
CA GLY A 60 -3.30 -9.80 -7.15
C GLY A 60 -2.15 -8.81 -7.04
N SER A 61 -1.07 -9.06 -7.79
CA SER A 61 -0.11 -8.03 -8.15
C SER A 61 -0.86 -6.83 -8.73
N ILE A 62 -1.00 -5.75 -7.96
CA ILE A 62 -1.10 -4.42 -8.56
C ILE A 62 0.28 -3.83 -8.41
N THR A 63 1.12 -4.14 -9.39
CA THR A 63 2.22 -3.23 -9.71
C THR A 63 1.59 -1.88 -10.06
N PRO A 64 2.26 -0.74 -9.81
CA PRO A 64 1.86 0.51 -10.43
C PRO A 64 1.88 0.45 -11.97
N ASP A 65 2.48 -0.61 -12.55
CA ASP A 65 2.37 -0.97 -13.97
C ASP A 65 1.08 -1.71 -14.35
N SER A 66 0.14 -1.86 -13.41
CA SER A 66 -1.27 -2.22 -13.65
C SER A 66 -2.18 -1.07 -13.20
N LEU A 67 -1.77 0.15 -13.55
CA LEU A 67 -2.76 1.11 -14.06
C LEU A 67 -3.47 0.41 -15.22
N ASP A 68 -4.55 -0.30 -14.90
CA ASP A 68 -5.69 -0.39 -15.79
C ASP A 68 -5.98 1.06 -16.17
N ASP A 69 -5.50 1.44 -17.36
CA ASP A 69 -6.10 2.47 -18.17
C ASP A 69 -7.60 2.25 -18.04
N HIS A 70 -8.24 3.10 -17.25
CA HIS A 70 -9.63 3.39 -17.46
C HIS A 70 -9.72 3.75 -18.93
N HIS A 71 -10.21 2.76 -19.66
CA HIS A 71 -10.60 2.77 -21.04
C HIS A 71 -11.69 3.85 -21.23
N TRP A 72 -11.29 5.11 -21.12
CA TRP A 72 -11.70 6.08 -22.10
C TRP A 72 -10.77 5.84 -23.26
N ASP A 73 -11.33 5.35 -24.36
CA ASP A 73 -10.69 5.34 -25.67
C ASP A 73 -10.41 6.80 -26.05
N CYS A 74 -9.36 7.38 -25.48
CA CYS A 74 -8.76 8.64 -25.89
C CYS A 74 -7.50 8.26 -26.64
N LYS A 75 -7.69 7.82 -27.90
CA LYS A 75 -6.63 7.76 -28.89
C LYS A 75 -6.01 9.15 -28.99
N MET A 76 -4.84 9.31 -28.38
CA MET A 76 -3.98 10.45 -28.63
C MET A 76 -3.43 10.33 -30.04
N ASP A 77 -4.16 10.90 -30.99
CA ASP A 77 -3.55 11.45 -32.19
C ASP A 77 -3.89 12.95 -32.24
N TYR A 78 -2.84 13.77 -32.13
CA TYR A 78 -2.87 15.21 -32.39
C TYR A 78 -3.76 16.14 -31.52
N GLY A 79 -4.03 15.77 -30.26
CA GLY A 79 -4.29 16.77 -29.20
C GLY A 79 -5.59 17.59 -29.28
N PHE A 80 -6.70 17.02 -29.75
CA PHE A 80 -8.03 17.62 -29.57
C PHE A 80 -9.08 16.57 -29.20
N CYS A 81 -9.92 16.88 -28.22
CA CYS A 81 -11.01 16.02 -27.76
C CYS A 81 -12.34 16.64 -28.20
N TYR A 82 -13.13 15.94 -29.02
CA TYR A 82 -14.48 16.35 -29.40
C TYR A 82 -15.47 15.22 -29.12
N THR A 83 -16.66 15.59 -28.63
CA THR A 83 -17.78 14.69 -28.38
C THR A 83 -18.68 14.65 -29.61
N GLU A 84 -18.76 13.53 -30.32
CA GLU A 84 -19.79 13.35 -31.35
C GLU A 84 -20.94 12.50 -30.77
N PHE A 85 -22.13 13.10 -30.69
CA PHE A 85 -23.39 12.41 -30.44
C PHE A 85 -23.71 11.56 -31.68
N ILE A 86 -23.59 10.25 -31.58
CA ILE A 86 -24.05 9.34 -32.63
C ILE A 86 -25.49 8.92 -32.31
N ASP A 87 -26.47 9.68 -32.78
CA ASP A 87 -27.86 9.21 -32.83
C ASP A 87 -27.97 8.10 -33.89
N THR A 88 -27.92 6.84 -33.45
CA THR A 88 -28.31 5.70 -34.28
C THR A 88 -29.72 5.25 -33.89
N VAL A 89 -30.72 5.71 -34.64
CA VAL A 89 -32.01 5.01 -34.72
C VAL A 89 -32.19 4.51 -36.15
N SER A 90 -32.37 3.19 -36.21
CA SER A 90 -32.58 2.36 -37.39
C SER A 90 -33.76 2.79 -38.27
N HIS A 91 -33.65 2.40 -39.54
CA HIS A 91 -34.67 2.35 -40.58
C HIS A 91 -36.07 1.89 -40.12
N SER A 92 -37.09 2.55 -40.67
CA SER A 92 -38.23 1.91 -41.35
C SER A 92 -38.75 2.83 -42.44
#